data_AF-A0A959UZ60-F1
#
_entry.id   AF-A0A959UZ60-F1
#
_cell.length_a   1.000
_cell.length_b   1.000
_cell.length_c   1.000
_cell.angle_alpha   90.00
_cell.angle_beta   90.00
_cell.angle_gamma   90.00
#
_symmetry.space_group_name_H-M   'P 1'
#
loop_
_entity.id
_entity.type
_entity.pdbx_description
1 polymer ?
#
loop_
_entity_poly.entity_id
_entity_poly.type
_entity_poly.pdbx_seq_one_letter_code
_entity_poly.pdbx_strand_id
1 'polypeptide(L)' 'PVLLNYGIEEARFTKPVYPGMTIGVRFTVKEKVDQEKRDAEDIAKGIVKFLVDVYDETGETVAIATILTMVKKLDQN' A
#
# COMPACT_ATOMS: atom_id res chain seq x y z
N PRO A 1 2.01 13.45 -3.88
CA PRO A 1 0.58 13.03 -3.97
C PRO A 1 0.45 11.61 -4.52
N VAL A 2 -0.54 10.82 -4.08
CA VAL A 2 -0.83 9.50 -4.69
C VAL A 2 -1.33 9.72 -6.12
N LEU A 3 -0.79 8.95 -7.06
CA LEU A 3 -1.22 8.97 -8.46
C LEU A 3 -2.26 7.89 -8.72
N LEU A 4 -1.98 6.65 -8.30
CA LEU A 4 -2.91 5.53 -8.44
C LEU A 4 -2.47 4.35 -7.55
N ASN A 5 -3.44 3.54 -7.13
CA ASN A 5 -3.22 2.21 -6.56
C ASN A 5 -3.48 1.20 -7.69
N TYR A 6 -2.47 0.45 -8.14
CA TYR A 6 -2.64 -0.45 -9.31
C TYR A 6 -2.50 -1.93 -9.00
N GLY A 7 -2.09 -2.30 -7.79
CA GLY A 7 -1.82 -3.69 -7.50
C GLY A 7 -1.96 -4.03 -6.04
N ILE A 8 -2.29 -5.30 -5.82
CA ILE A 8 -2.29 -5.95 -4.52
C ILE A 8 -1.53 -7.26 -4.71
N GLU A 9 -0.51 -7.48 -3.89
CA GLU A 9 0.31 -8.68 -3.86
C GLU A 9 0.15 -9.39 -2.50
N GLU A 10 0.37 -10.71 -2.49
CA GLU A 10 0.43 -11.52 -1.26
C GLU A 10 -0.82 -11.39 -0.35
N ALA A 11 -1.98 -11.03 -0.91
CA ALA A 11 -3.20 -10.84 -0.14
C ALA A 11 -3.68 -12.15 0.47
N ARG A 12 -3.76 -12.18 1.80
CA ARG A 12 -4.20 -13.35 2.56
C ARG A 12 -5.10 -12.93 3.71
N PHE A 13 -6.22 -13.64 3.85
CA PHE A 13 -7.08 -13.59 5.02
C PHE A 13 -6.69 -14.74 5.96
N THR A 14 -6.44 -14.41 7.23
CA THR A 14 -6.01 -15.38 8.24
C THR A 14 -7.19 -15.92 9.05
N LYS A 15 -8.25 -15.11 9.22
CA LYS A 15 -9.50 -15.48 9.88
C LYS A 15 -10.68 -14.63 9.38
N PRO A 16 -11.93 -15.10 9.50
CA PRO A 16 -13.10 -14.32 9.10
C PRO A 16 -13.30 -13.09 10.01
N VAL A 17 -13.96 -12.07 9.47
CA VAL A 17 -14.45 -10.89 10.21
C VAL A 17 -15.97 -10.94 10.20
N TYR A 18 -16.59 -10.81 11.37
CA TYR A 18 -18.05 -10.86 11.55
C TYR A 18 -18.65 -9.48 11.82
N PRO A 19 -19.95 -9.28 11.54
CA PRO A 19 -20.65 -8.04 11.90
C PRO A 19 -20.45 -7.69 13.38
N GLY A 20 -20.12 -6.43 13.66
CA GLY A 20 -19.87 -5.92 15.01
C GLY A 20 -18.40 -5.97 15.45
N MET A 21 -17.53 -6.67 14.73
CA MET A 21 -16.08 -6.60 14.98
C MET A 21 -15.52 -5.23 14.60
N THR A 22 -14.50 -4.78 15.33
CA THR A 22 -13.78 -3.54 15.03
C THR A 22 -12.41 -3.89 14.46
N ILE A 23 -12.07 -3.33 13.30
CA ILE A 23 -10.77 -3.55 12.68
C ILE A 23 -9.92 -2.28 12.67
N GLY A 24 -8.62 -2.45 12.83
CA GLY A 24 -7.60 -1.44 12.59
C GLY A 24 -6.72 -1.84 11.41
N VAL A 25 -5.96 -0.86 10.90
CA VAL A 25 -5.01 -1.07 9.80
C VAL A 25 -3.67 -0.46 10.17
N ARG A 26 -2.60 -1.27 10.17
CA ARG A 26 -1.21 -0.78 10.18
C ARG A 26 -0.74 -0.67 8.75
N PHE A 27 -0.38 0.54 8.34
CA PHE A 27 0.07 0.86 7.00
C PHE A 27 1.56 1.21 7.03
N THR A 28 2.41 0.27 6.64
CA THR A 28 3.86 0.39 6.76
C THR A 28 4.49 0.46 5.37
N VAL A 29 5.40 1.41 5.15
CA VAL A 29 6.22 1.43 3.93
C VAL A 29 7.18 0.25 3.96
N LYS A 30 6.96 -0.76 3.09
CA LYS A 30 7.82 -1.94 2.94
C LYS A 30 9.00 -1.64 2.01
N GLU A 31 8.73 -0.95 0.91
CA GLU A 31 9.72 -0.67 -0.13
C GLU A 31 9.37 0.61 -0.90
N LYS A 32 10.39 1.32 -1.39
CA LYS A 32 10.25 2.42 -2.35
C LYS A 32 11.08 2.08 -3.58
N VAL A 33 10.43 2.03 -4.73
CA VAL A 33 11.06 1.72 -6.02
C VAL A 33 10.97 2.96 -6.89
N ASP A 34 12.12 3.37 -7.44
CA ASP A 34 12.14 4.50 -8.35
C ASP A 34 11.64 4.13 -9.75
N GLN A 35 10.99 5.06 -10.43
CA GLN A 35 10.60 4.92 -11.82
C GLN A 35 11.16 6.08 -12.64
N GLU A 36 12.00 5.74 -13.62
CA GLU A 36 12.59 6.73 -14.52
C GLU A 36 11.51 7.44 -15.34
N LYS A 37 11.75 8.73 -15.62
CA LYS A 37 10.93 9.49 -16.56
C LYS A 37 11.13 8.92 -17.96
N ARG A 38 10.03 8.74 -18.70
CA ARG A 38 10.08 8.24 -20.08
C ARG A 38 10.40 9.34 -21.08
N ASP A 39 10.00 10.57 -20.79
CA ASP A 39 10.20 11.76 -21.59
C ASP A 39 10.15 13.03 -20.72
N ALA A 40 10.31 14.22 -21.33
CA ALA A 40 10.35 15.50 -20.62
C ALA A 40 8.99 15.95 -20.07
N GLU A 41 7.89 15.38 -20.57
CA GLU A 41 6.52 15.68 -20.14
C GLU A 41 6.08 14.72 -19.02
N ASP A 42 6.79 13.59 -18.85
CA ASP A 42 6.56 12.63 -17.79
C ASP A 42 6.88 13.20 -16.40
N ILE A 43 6.02 12.87 -15.45
CA ILE A 43 6.14 13.32 -14.07
C ILE A 43 7.09 12.41 -13.30
N ALA A 44 7.92 13.00 -12.44
CA ALA A 44 8.79 12.22 -11.57
C ALA A 44 7.92 11.46 -10.55
N LYS A 45 7.98 10.13 -10.60
CA LYS A 45 7.14 9.22 -9.83
C LYS A 45 7.93 8.00 -9.38
N GLY A 46 7.37 7.27 -8.43
CA GLY A 46 7.90 5.98 -7.98
C GLY A 46 6.79 5.12 -7.42
N ILE A 47 7.11 3.87 -7.13
CA ILE A 47 6.18 2.91 -6.52
C ILE A 47 6.54 2.80 -5.04
N VAL A 48 5.55 3.03 -4.17
CA VAL A 48 5.65 2.73 -2.75
C VAL A 48 4.84 1.46 -2.50
N LYS A 49 5.53 0.41 -2.04
CA LYS A 49 4.89 -0.82 -1.59
C LYS A 49 4.53 -0.69 -0.13
N PHE A 50 3.25 -0.78 0.19
CA PHE A 50 2.77 -0.70 1.56
C PHE A 50 2.41 -2.09 2.05
N LEU A 51 3.04 -2.52 3.14
CA LEU A 51 2.57 -3.66 3.90
C LEU A 51 1.36 -3.21 4.71
N VAL A 52 0.23 -3.85 4.46
CA VAL A 52 -1.04 -3.60 5.10
C VAL A 52 -1.34 -4.78 6.00
N ASP A 53 -1.26 -4.55 7.31
CA ASP A 53 -1.67 -5.49 8.34
C ASP A 53 -3.00 -5.01 8.92
N VAL A 54 -4.07 -5.74 8.61
CA VAL A 54 -5.41 -5.51 9.15
C VAL A 54 -5.55 -6.40 10.37
N TYR A 55 -5.90 -5.80 11.51
CA TYR A 55 -6.00 -6.49 12.80
C TYR A 55 -7.34 -6.17 13.48
N ASP A 56 -7.81 -7.04 14.36
CA ASP A 56 -9.05 -6.84 15.12
C ASP A 56 -8.84 -6.11 16.46
N GLU A 57 -9.89 -5.97 17.26
CA GLU A 57 -9.84 -5.33 18.58
C GLU A 57 -8.89 -6.01 19.59
N THR A 58 -8.52 -7.28 19.35
CA THR A 58 -7.57 -8.03 20.19
C THR A 58 -6.13 -7.85 19.73
N GLY A 59 -5.91 -7.21 18.58
CA GLY A 59 -4.60 -7.01 17.96
C GLY A 59 -4.17 -8.17 17.07
N GLU A 60 -5.03 -9.17 16.84
CA GLU A 60 -4.73 -10.30 15.97
C GLU A 60 -4.95 -9.94 14.50
N THR A 61 -3.98 -10.28 13.65
CA THR A 61 -4.09 -10.08 12.19
C THR A 61 -5.26 -10.89 11.62
N VAL A 62 -6.14 -10.22 10.87
CA VAL A 62 -7.27 -10.80 10.12
C VAL A 62 -7.00 -10.84 8.61
N ALA A 63 -6.20 -9.90 8.11
CA ALA A 63 -5.76 -9.88 6.72
C ALA A 63 -4.40 -9.21 6.60
N ILE A 64 -3.59 -9.69 5.66
CA ILE A 64 -2.31 -9.10 5.30
C ILE A 64 -2.23 -8.98 3.78
N ALA A 65 -1.69 -7.88 3.29
CA ALA A 65 -1.46 -7.67 1.87
C ALA A 65 -0.32 -6.67 1.63
N THR A 66 0.27 -6.68 0.44
CA THR A 66 1.14 -5.62 -0.03
C THR A 66 0.42 -4.80 -1.11
N ILE A 67 0.15 -3.52 -0.86
CA ILE A 67 -0.47 -2.61 -1.85
C ILE A 67 0.63 -1.88 -2.64
N LEU A 68 0.52 -1.92 -3.96
CA LEU A 68 1.40 -1.19 -4.88
C LEU A 68 0.77 0.16 -5.22
N THR A 69 1.38 1.23 -4.72
CA THR A 69 0.92 2.60 -4.94
C THR A 69 1.92 3.38 -5.74
N MET A 70 1.51 3.94 -6.87
CA MET A 70 2.31 4.90 -7.59
C MET A 70 2.14 6.28 -6.94
N VAL A 71 3.25 6.93 -6.62
CA VAL A 71 3.30 8.20 -5.89
C VAL A 71 4.14 9.20 -6.67
N LYS A 72 3.63 10.42 -6.81
CA LYS A 72 4.37 11.55 -7.36
C LYS A 72 5.44 12.00 -6.37
N LYS A 73 6.70 12.10 -6.82
CA LYS A 73 7.81 12.64 -6.03
C LYS A 73 7.59 14.11 -5.69
N LEU A 74 8.19 14.57 -4.59
CA LEU A 74 8.18 16.00 -4.25
C LEU A 74 9.06 16.79 -5.23
N ASP A 75 10.27 16.30 -5.49
CA ASP A 75 11.13 16.83 -6.54
C ASP A 75 10.68 16.32 -7.91
N GLN A 76 10.61 17.23 -8.87
CA GLN A 76 10.20 16.96 -10.26
C GLN A 76 11.32 17.24 -11.24
N ASN A 77 12.52 17.59 -10.78
CA ASN A 77 13.69 17.74 -11.64
C ASN A 77 14.28 16.36 -11.93
#